data_AF-A0A381L3B7-F1
#
_entry.id   AF-A0A381L3B7-F1
#
_cell.length_a   1.000
_cell.length_b   1.000
_cell.length_c   1.000
_cell.angle_alpha   90.00
_cell.angle_beta   90.00
_cell.angle_gamma   90.00
#
_symmetry.space_group_name_H-M   'P 1'
#
loop_
_entity.id
_entity.type
_entity.pdbx_description
1 polymer ?
#
loop_
_entity_poly.entity_id
_entity_poly.type
_entity_poly.pdbx_seq_one_letter_code
_entity_poly.pdbx_strand_id
1 'polypeptide(L)'
;MVHLACIPNDKGDNENLAEEVERLAFNATTQNNASNVSIYGSIYSTQQVPMYEIPDNELPKEVAYRMIKDDLSLDGNPVLNLASFVTTYMEKEAEDLMIESLSKNFIDYEIYPQTAEIQNRCVSMIGRLFHAPSSQGSQLIGTSCVGSSEAIMLATIAMKKRWQNSRKATGSSWDKPNLVMSSAVQVCWEKAARYFEIEEKYVFCTPDRYVIDPVEAV
;
A
#
# COMPACT_ATOMS: atom_id res chain seq x y z
N MET A 1 -20.44 44.32 -64.46
CA MET A 1 -21.60 43.46 -64.14
C MET A 1 -21.27 42.09 -64.69
N VAL A 2 -20.81 41.16 -63.85
CA VAL A 2 -20.31 39.84 -64.27
C VAL A 2 -21.38 38.82 -63.91
N HIS A 3 -21.94 38.15 -64.91
CA HIS A 3 -22.90 37.06 -64.71
C HIS A 3 -22.15 35.81 -64.24
N LEU A 4 -22.39 35.37 -63.00
CA LEU A 4 -22.01 34.05 -62.53
C LEU A 4 -23.08 33.05 -62.97
N ALA A 5 -22.67 32.02 -63.71
CA ALA A 5 -23.53 30.90 -64.06
C ALA A 5 -23.73 30.01 -62.82
N CYS A 6 -24.99 29.76 -62.44
CA CYS A 6 -25.32 28.78 -61.41
C CYS A 6 -25.04 27.36 -61.94
N ILE A 7 -24.24 26.60 -61.19
CA ILE A 7 -24.04 25.17 -61.39
C ILE A 7 -25.31 24.44 -60.94
N PRO A 8 -25.91 23.53 -61.74
CA PRO A 8 -27.05 22.75 -61.29
C PRO A 8 -26.63 21.81 -60.16
N ASN A 9 -27.34 21.86 -59.03
CA ASN A 9 -27.22 20.86 -57.98
C ASN A 9 -28.09 19.65 -58.38
N ASP A 10 -27.46 18.58 -58.85
CA ASP A 10 -28.10 17.28 -58.97
C ASP A 10 -28.38 16.75 -57.56
N LYS A 11 -29.60 16.98 -57.08
CA LYS A 11 -30.12 16.49 -55.79
C LYS A 11 -30.47 14.99 -55.80
N GLY A 12 -29.87 14.21 -56.69
CA GLY A 12 -30.23 12.79 -56.91
C GLY A 12 -29.35 11.77 -56.20
N ASP A 13 -28.06 12.07 -55.96
CA ASP A 13 -27.08 11.06 -55.55
C ASP A 13 -26.48 11.28 -54.14
N ASN A 14 -26.89 12.35 -53.43
CA ASN A 14 -26.27 12.75 -52.16
C ASN A 14 -26.84 12.06 -50.90
N GLU A 15 -28.02 11.43 -50.96
CA GLU A 15 -28.57 10.74 -49.78
C GLU A 15 -27.80 9.47 -49.44
N ASN A 16 -27.39 8.69 -50.45
CA ASN A 16 -26.55 7.51 -50.27
C ASN A 16 -25.13 7.88 -49.80
N LEU A 17 -24.58 8.99 -50.31
CA LEU A 17 -23.27 9.51 -49.90
C LEU A 17 -23.30 10.05 -48.46
N ALA A 18 -24.38 10.69 -48.03
CA ALA A 18 -24.54 11.13 -46.66
C ALA A 18 -24.65 9.94 -45.70
N GLU A 19 -25.46 8.93 -46.02
CA GLU A 19 -25.54 7.70 -45.22
C GLU A 19 -24.23 6.89 -45.22
N GLU A 20 -23.50 6.82 -46.33
CA GLU A 20 -22.19 6.18 -46.40
C GLU A 20 -21.13 6.95 -45.61
N VAL A 21 -21.12 8.28 -45.67
CA VAL A 21 -20.21 9.13 -44.88
C VAL A 21 -20.53 9.02 -43.39
N GLU A 22 -21.80 8.96 -43.02
CA GLU A 22 -22.24 8.78 -41.64
C GLU A 22 -21.91 7.37 -41.13
N ARG A 23 -22.09 6.33 -41.96
CA ARG A 23 -21.61 4.96 -41.67
C ARG A 23 -20.09 4.86 -41.60
N LEU A 24 -19.34 5.54 -42.47
CA LEU A 24 -17.88 5.59 -42.43
C LEU A 24 -17.38 6.32 -41.18
N ALA A 25 -18.03 7.42 -40.78
CA ALA A 25 -17.73 8.11 -39.55
C ALA A 25 -18.03 7.22 -38.32
N PHE A 26 -19.15 6.50 -38.32
CA PHE A 26 -19.50 5.59 -37.22
C PHE A 26 -18.59 4.36 -37.14
N ASN A 27 -18.23 3.77 -38.29
CA ASN A 27 -17.35 2.61 -38.38
C ASN A 27 -15.88 2.95 -38.08
N ALA A 28 -15.42 4.15 -38.43
CA ALA A 28 -14.11 4.65 -38.02
C ALA A 28 -14.04 4.91 -36.50
N THR A 29 -15.17 5.21 -35.86
CA THR A 29 -15.23 5.42 -34.40
C THR A 29 -15.25 4.10 -33.62
N THR A 30 -15.76 3.01 -34.23
CA THR A 30 -15.85 1.68 -33.62
C THR A 30 -14.66 0.76 -33.92
N GLN A 31 -13.83 1.07 -34.92
CA GLN A 31 -12.60 0.31 -35.19
C GLN A 31 -11.35 1.07 -34.75
N ASN A 32 -10.81 0.70 -33.58
CA ASN A 32 -9.38 0.78 -33.29
C ASN A 32 -8.65 2.14 -33.50
N ASN A 33 -9.27 3.27 -33.15
CA ASN A 33 -8.56 4.57 -33.10
C ASN A 33 -7.55 4.70 -31.94
N ALA A 34 -7.36 3.66 -31.13
CA ALA A 34 -6.39 3.68 -30.04
C ALA A 34 -4.92 3.75 -30.51
N SER A 35 -4.61 3.39 -31.76
CA SER A 35 -3.21 3.29 -32.20
C SER A 35 -2.60 4.61 -32.69
N ASN A 36 -3.39 5.57 -33.15
CA ASN A 36 -2.88 6.79 -33.82
C ASN A 36 -3.27 8.12 -33.15
N VAL A 37 -4.06 8.10 -32.07
CA VAL A 37 -4.50 9.31 -31.36
C VAL A 37 -3.78 9.43 -30.02
N SER A 38 -3.37 10.65 -29.64
CA SER A 38 -2.80 10.89 -28.31
C SER A 38 -3.78 10.50 -27.20
N ILE A 39 -3.28 10.11 -26.02
CA ILE A 39 -4.11 9.65 -24.89
C ILE A 39 -5.25 10.65 -24.58
N TYR A 40 -4.93 11.95 -24.52
CA TYR A 40 -5.90 13.00 -24.22
C TYR A 40 -6.80 13.41 -25.40
N GLY A 41 -6.54 12.87 -26.60
CA GLY A 41 -7.46 12.98 -27.74
C GLY A 41 -8.34 11.75 -27.94
N SER A 42 -8.12 10.69 -27.14
CA SER A 42 -8.89 9.45 -27.22
C SER A 42 -10.27 9.62 -26.57
N ILE A 43 -11.23 8.79 -27.00
CA ILE A 43 -12.58 8.74 -26.39
C ILE A 43 -12.53 8.49 -24.88
N TYR A 44 -11.49 7.78 -24.41
CA TYR A 44 -11.33 7.42 -23.00
C TYR A 44 -11.14 8.67 -22.14
N SER A 45 -10.49 9.71 -22.65
CA SER A 45 -10.30 10.98 -21.91
C SER A 45 -11.59 11.74 -21.62
N THR A 46 -12.68 11.42 -22.36
CA THR A 46 -14.01 12.02 -22.15
C THR A 46 -14.88 11.22 -21.20
N GLN A 47 -14.43 10.02 -20.81
CA GLN A 47 -15.14 9.12 -19.92
C GLN A 47 -14.60 9.25 -18.50
N GLN A 48 -15.48 9.12 -17.52
CA GLN A 48 -15.06 9.08 -16.12
C GLN A 48 -14.41 7.72 -15.81
N VAL A 49 -13.33 7.72 -15.03
CA VAL A 49 -12.69 6.49 -14.55
C VAL A 49 -13.70 5.72 -13.68
N PRO A 50 -13.89 4.40 -13.91
CA PRO A 50 -14.82 3.59 -13.11
C PRO A 50 -14.50 3.63 -11.61
N MET A 51 -15.50 3.87 -10.77
CA MET A 51 -15.34 4.01 -9.31
C MET A 51 -15.94 2.87 -8.48
N TYR A 52 -17.02 2.25 -8.96
CA TYR A 52 -17.84 1.35 -8.14
C TYR A 52 -17.94 -0.08 -8.68
N GLU A 53 -17.80 -0.25 -9.99
CA GLU A 53 -17.94 -1.54 -10.68
C GLU A 53 -16.78 -1.74 -11.66
N ILE A 54 -16.48 -3.01 -11.92
CA ILE A 54 -15.49 -3.39 -12.95
C ILE A 54 -16.09 -3.01 -14.32
N PRO A 55 -15.35 -2.31 -15.19
CA PRO A 55 -15.86 -1.95 -16.51
C PRO A 55 -16.08 -3.19 -17.39
N ASP A 56 -17.14 -3.16 -18.20
CA ASP A 56 -17.47 -4.26 -19.14
C ASP A 56 -16.40 -4.47 -20.23
N ASN A 57 -15.62 -3.43 -20.54
CA ASN A 57 -14.65 -3.42 -21.62
C ASN A 57 -13.25 -3.10 -21.10
N GLU A 58 -12.25 -3.63 -21.80
CA GLU A 58 -10.84 -3.36 -21.54
C GLU A 58 -10.46 -1.91 -21.91
N LEU A 59 -9.44 -1.39 -21.23
CA LEU A 59 -8.76 -0.15 -21.60
C LEU A 59 -7.35 -0.43 -22.14
N PRO A 60 -6.88 0.33 -23.14
CA PRO A 60 -5.48 0.31 -23.52
C PRO A 60 -4.57 0.63 -22.32
N LYS A 61 -3.47 -0.12 -22.17
CA LYS A 61 -2.57 -0.03 -21.00
C LYS A 61 -1.99 1.36 -20.78
N GLU A 62 -1.71 2.10 -21.85
CA GLU A 62 -1.16 3.46 -21.80
C GLU A 62 -2.19 4.47 -21.27
N VAL A 63 -3.46 4.27 -21.64
CA VAL A 63 -4.59 5.09 -21.17
C VAL A 63 -4.82 4.83 -19.68
N ALA A 64 -4.91 3.56 -19.28
CA ALA A 64 -5.09 3.17 -17.88
C ALA A 64 -3.95 3.70 -16.99
N TYR A 65 -2.70 3.52 -17.40
CA TYR A 65 -1.54 4.06 -16.70
C TYR A 65 -1.63 5.59 -16.54
N ARG A 66 -1.98 6.30 -17.62
CA ARG A 66 -2.01 7.76 -17.59
C ARG A 66 -3.14 8.30 -16.71
N MET A 67 -4.35 7.72 -16.80
CA MET A 67 -5.48 8.10 -15.95
C MET A 67 -5.15 7.94 -14.47
N ILE A 68 -4.63 6.78 -14.07
CA ILE A 68 -4.24 6.53 -12.67
C ILE A 68 -3.12 7.48 -12.23
N LYS A 69 -2.13 7.74 -13.10
CA LYS A 69 -1.04 8.66 -12.79
C LYS A 69 -1.52 10.10 -12.59
N ASP A 70 -2.47 10.55 -13.40
CA ASP A 70 -3.02 11.89 -13.30
C ASP A 70 -3.87 12.03 -12.02
N ASP A 71 -4.64 11.01 -11.64
CA ASP A 71 -5.34 10.97 -10.35
C ASP A 71 -4.36 11.03 -9.16
N LEU A 72 -3.29 10.22 -9.20
CA LEU A 72 -2.25 10.21 -8.16
C LEU A 72 -1.45 11.54 -8.11
N SER A 73 -1.50 12.38 -9.13
CA SER A 73 -0.85 13.70 -9.10
C SER A 73 -1.54 14.69 -8.16
N LEU A 74 -2.76 14.36 -7.72
CA LEU A 74 -3.50 15.12 -6.71
C LEU A 74 -3.00 14.85 -5.28
N ASP A 75 -2.21 13.79 -5.08
CA ASP A 75 -1.58 13.52 -3.78
C ASP A 75 -0.52 14.58 -3.44
N GLY A 76 -0.33 14.78 -2.14
CA GLY A 76 0.73 15.66 -1.65
C GLY A 76 2.11 15.11 -1.97
N ASN A 77 3.07 16.00 -2.28
CA ASN A 77 4.46 15.59 -2.48
C ASN A 77 5.05 14.99 -1.18
N PRO A 78 5.47 13.72 -1.16
CA PRO A 78 5.98 13.07 0.06
C PRO A 78 7.17 13.79 0.70
N VAL A 79 8.04 14.44 -0.10
CA VAL A 79 9.20 15.19 0.41
C VAL A 79 8.79 16.41 1.24
N LEU A 80 7.57 16.92 1.02
CA LEU A 80 7.02 18.06 1.76
C LEU A 80 6.18 17.64 2.97
N ASN A 81 6.02 16.32 3.21
CA ASN A 81 5.25 15.82 4.34
C ASN A 81 6.12 15.76 5.61
N LEU A 82 5.97 16.78 6.46
CA LEU A 82 6.69 16.88 7.75
C LEU A 82 6.00 16.16 8.92
N ALA A 83 4.87 15.50 8.69
CA ALA A 83 4.09 14.82 9.73
C ALA A 83 4.38 13.31 9.82
N SER A 84 4.83 12.70 8.71
CA SER A 84 5.12 11.27 8.65
C SER A 84 6.48 10.93 9.25
N PHE A 85 6.56 9.75 9.88
CA PHE A 85 7.82 9.15 10.32
C PHE A 85 8.39 8.16 9.29
N VAL A 86 7.67 7.90 8.19
CA VAL A 86 8.09 6.94 7.14
C VAL A 86 9.08 7.61 6.19
N THR A 87 10.11 6.88 5.78
CA THR A 87 11.11 7.32 4.79
C THR A 87 10.49 7.62 3.43
N THR A 88 10.80 8.78 2.85
CA THR A 88 10.29 9.23 1.53
C THR A 88 11.37 9.41 0.47
N TYR A 89 12.60 8.98 0.75
CA TYR A 89 13.73 9.04 -0.17
C TYR A 89 14.65 7.84 0.05
N MET A 90 15.15 7.26 -1.05
CA MET A 90 16.14 6.19 -1.04
C MET A 90 17.16 6.45 -2.17
N GLU A 91 18.37 5.91 -2.03
CA GLU A 91 19.38 5.96 -3.09
C GLU A 91 18.94 5.09 -4.28
N LYS A 92 19.38 5.44 -5.49
CA LYS A 92 18.98 4.77 -6.73
C LYS A 92 19.25 3.27 -6.69
N GLU A 93 20.40 2.87 -6.16
CA GLU A 93 20.81 1.47 -6.05
C GLU A 93 19.84 0.67 -5.15
N ALA A 94 19.28 1.31 -4.13
CA ALA A 94 18.29 0.67 -3.25
C ALA A 94 16.91 0.56 -3.93
N GLU A 95 16.51 1.58 -4.69
CA GLU A 95 15.29 1.52 -5.52
C GLU A 95 15.38 0.42 -6.59
N ASP A 96 16.51 0.33 -7.29
CA ASP A 96 16.75 -0.69 -8.31
C ASP A 96 16.65 -2.10 -7.69
N LEU A 97 17.27 -2.32 -6.53
CA LEU A 97 17.16 -3.60 -5.80
C LEU A 97 15.73 -3.97 -5.41
N MET A 98 14.91 -2.98 -5.02
CA MET A 98 13.48 -3.19 -4.70
C MET A 98 12.69 -3.59 -5.95
N ILE A 99 12.89 -2.88 -7.07
CA ILE A 99 12.21 -3.18 -8.34
C ILE A 99 12.59 -4.58 -8.84
N GLU A 100 13.89 -4.92 -8.83
CA GLU A 100 14.39 -6.24 -9.23
C GLU A 100 13.88 -7.39 -8.34
N SER A 101 13.51 -7.07 -7.10
CA SER A 101 13.03 -8.06 -6.12
C SER A 101 11.50 -8.10 -5.99
N LEU A 102 10.75 -7.30 -6.75
CA LEU A 102 9.30 -7.17 -6.62
C LEU A 102 8.54 -8.50 -6.81
N SER A 103 9.06 -9.41 -7.63
CA SER A 103 8.46 -10.72 -7.91
C SER A 103 8.85 -11.81 -6.89
N LYS A 104 9.75 -11.53 -5.95
CA LYS A 104 10.22 -12.52 -4.97
C LYS A 104 9.25 -12.61 -3.80
N ASN A 105 8.67 -13.78 -3.60
CA ASN A 105 7.79 -14.04 -2.47
C ASN A 105 8.61 -14.38 -1.22
N PHE A 106 8.57 -13.52 -0.20
CA PHE A 106 9.38 -13.70 1.02
C PHE A 106 9.05 -14.98 1.78
N ILE A 107 7.79 -15.43 1.81
CA ILE A 107 7.41 -16.62 2.59
C ILE A 107 7.91 -17.93 1.95
N ASP A 108 8.28 -17.89 0.67
CA ASP A 108 8.75 -19.03 -0.09
C ASP A 108 10.27 -19.22 0.05
N TYR A 109 10.72 -19.47 1.28
CA TYR A 109 12.14 -19.55 1.62
C TYR A 109 12.87 -20.74 0.98
N GLU A 110 12.14 -21.76 0.49
CA GLU A 110 12.71 -22.90 -0.22
C GLU A 110 13.16 -22.50 -1.63
N ILE A 111 12.38 -21.65 -2.30
CA ILE A 111 12.69 -21.14 -3.63
C ILE A 111 13.64 -19.94 -3.57
N TYR A 112 13.52 -19.10 -2.54
CA TYR A 112 14.36 -17.90 -2.37
C TYR A 112 15.23 -17.93 -1.10
N PRO A 113 16.12 -18.93 -0.95
CA PRO A 113 16.89 -19.13 0.28
C PRO A 113 17.84 -17.97 0.59
N GLN A 114 18.35 -17.28 -0.43
CA GLN A 114 19.22 -16.10 -0.23
C GLN A 114 18.45 -14.91 0.33
N THR A 115 17.16 -14.75 0.01
CA THR A 115 16.30 -13.72 0.59
C THR A 115 16.09 -13.97 2.08
N ALA A 116 15.80 -15.21 2.46
CA ALA A 116 15.65 -15.60 3.86
C ALA A 116 16.97 -15.42 4.64
N GLU A 117 18.11 -15.76 4.04
CA GLU A 117 19.42 -15.55 4.64
C GLU A 117 19.73 -14.07 4.86
N ILE A 118 19.40 -13.17 3.92
CA ILE A 118 19.53 -11.72 4.12
C ILE A 118 18.66 -11.25 5.31
N GLN A 119 17.43 -11.75 5.42
CA GLN A 119 16.58 -11.43 6.56
C GLN A 119 17.20 -11.91 7.89
N ASN A 120 17.79 -13.11 7.94
CA ASN A 120 18.46 -13.63 9.13
C ASN A 120 19.68 -12.78 9.53
N ARG A 121 20.42 -12.26 8.54
CA ARG A 121 21.50 -11.30 8.78
C ARG A 121 20.97 -10.01 9.37
N CYS A 122 19.90 -9.45 8.82
CA CYS A 122 19.26 -8.25 9.37
C CYS A 122 18.81 -8.44 10.82
N VAL A 123 18.14 -9.56 11.14
CA VAL A 123 17.76 -9.91 12.52
C VAL A 123 18.97 -10.01 13.42
N SER A 124 20.04 -10.64 12.95
CA SER A 124 21.28 -10.76 13.73
C SER A 124 21.95 -9.41 13.97
N MET A 125 21.99 -8.54 12.97
CA MET A 125 22.56 -7.19 13.09
C MET A 125 21.75 -6.31 14.05
N ILE A 126 20.42 -6.29 13.90
CA ILE A 126 19.51 -5.51 14.78
C ILE A 126 19.55 -6.06 16.21
N GLY A 127 19.51 -7.37 16.39
CA GLY A 127 19.57 -7.97 17.71
C GLY A 127 20.90 -7.68 18.43
N ARG A 128 22.02 -7.67 17.70
CA ARG A 128 23.33 -7.24 18.25
C ARG A 128 23.32 -5.74 18.59
N LEU A 129 22.73 -4.90 17.75
CA LEU A 129 22.56 -3.47 18.02
C LEU A 129 21.77 -3.21 19.31
N PHE A 130 20.80 -4.07 19.61
CA PHE A 130 20.02 -4.04 20.85
C PHE A 130 20.62 -4.86 22.01
N HIS A 131 21.89 -5.28 21.89
CA HIS A 131 22.60 -6.03 22.93
C HIS A 131 21.88 -7.32 23.38
N ALA A 132 21.19 -7.99 22.45
CA ALA A 132 20.54 -9.25 22.76
C ALA A 132 21.56 -10.28 23.27
N PRO A 133 21.24 -11.05 24.33
CA PRO A 133 22.16 -12.06 24.86
C PRO A 133 22.40 -13.15 23.81
N SER A 134 23.65 -13.34 23.40
CA SER A 134 24.06 -14.33 22.40
C SER A 134 25.37 -14.97 22.80
N SER A 135 25.51 -16.29 22.58
CA SER A 135 26.83 -16.91 22.50
C SER A 135 27.48 -16.56 21.14
N GLN A 136 28.81 -16.55 21.06
CA GLN A 136 29.48 -16.33 19.77
C GLN A 136 28.99 -17.37 18.75
N GLY A 137 28.56 -16.90 17.58
CA GLY A 137 28.05 -17.74 16.50
C GLY A 137 26.59 -18.21 16.61
N SER A 138 25.84 -17.86 17.67
CA SER A 138 24.42 -18.19 17.73
C SER A 138 23.57 -17.23 16.91
N GLN A 139 22.64 -17.76 16.11
CA GLN A 139 21.60 -16.97 15.44
C GLN A 139 20.66 -16.36 16.50
N LEU A 140 20.40 -15.05 16.37
CA LEU A 140 19.45 -14.35 17.22
C LEU A 140 18.01 -14.66 16.80
N ILE A 141 17.11 -14.69 17.78
CA ILE A 141 15.70 -14.98 17.56
C ILE A 141 14.97 -13.68 17.20
N GLY A 142 14.32 -13.68 16.03
CA GLY A 142 13.51 -12.57 15.53
C GLY A 142 13.01 -12.86 14.12
N THR A 143 12.19 -11.95 13.58
CA THR A 143 11.66 -12.05 12.21
C THR A 143 11.45 -10.64 11.64
N SER A 144 11.47 -10.52 10.31
CA SER A 144 10.92 -9.33 9.64
C SER A 144 9.40 -9.31 9.78
N CYS A 145 8.84 -8.11 9.79
CA CYS A 145 7.41 -7.84 9.78
C CYS A 145 7.14 -6.74 8.74
N VAL A 146 5.89 -6.60 8.30
CA VAL A 146 5.47 -5.49 7.40
C VAL A 146 5.68 -4.13 8.09
N GLY A 147 5.51 -4.08 9.41
CA GLY A 147 5.80 -2.91 10.22
C GLY A 147 5.66 -3.18 11.72
N SER A 148 5.89 -2.15 12.54
CA SER A 148 5.85 -2.29 14.01
C SER A 148 4.50 -2.77 14.55
N SER A 149 3.38 -2.51 13.86
CA SER A 149 2.06 -3.02 14.27
C SER A 149 2.01 -4.54 14.35
N GLU A 150 2.54 -5.25 13.35
CA GLU A 150 2.61 -6.71 13.33
C GLU A 150 3.61 -7.21 14.39
N ALA A 151 4.78 -6.57 14.47
CA ALA A 151 5.79 -6.92 15.47
C ALA A 151 5.26 -6.80 16.91
N ILE A 152 4.49 -5.75 17.21
CA ILE A 152 3.86 -5.51 18.51
C ILE A 152 2.76 -6.56 18.78
N MET A 153 1.97 -6.95 17.78
CA MET A 153 0.99 -8.01 17.93
C MET A 153 1.67 -9.36 18.25
N LEU A 154 2.73 -9.71 17.53
CA LEU A 154 3.52 -10.93 17.80
C LEU A 154 4.14 -10.89 19.21
N ALA A 155 4.74 -9.77 19.59
CA ALA A 155 5.29 -9.58 20.93
C ALA A 155 4.21 -9.71 22.02
N THR A 156 3.03 -9.14 21.79
CA THR A 156 1.89 -9.20 22.72
C THR A 156 1.38 -10.63 22.89
N ILE A 157 1.26 -11.41 21.80
CA ILE A 157 0.91 -12.83 21.88
C ILE A 157 1.96 -13.60 22.67
N ALA A 158 3.25 -13.36 22.41
CA ALA A 158 4.34 -14.01 23.13
C ALA A 158 4.31 -13.68 24.64
N MET A 159 4.09 -12.41 25.01
CA MET A 159 3.92 -11.97 26.40
C MET A 159 2.72 -12.66 27.06
N LYS A 160 1.54 -12.66 26.40
CA LYS A 160 0.32 -13.32 26.89
C LYS A 160 0.57 -14.81 27.12
N LYS A 161 1.17 -15.52 26.17
CA LYS A 161 1.45 -16.95 26.29
C LYS A 161 2.44 -17.26 27.40
N ARG A 162 3.51 -16.48 27.53
CA ARG A 162 4.48 -16.62 28.63
C ARG A 162 3.82 -16.42 29.99
N TRP A 163 3.00 -15.39 30.14
CA TRP A 163 2.24 -15.13 31.36
C TRP A 163 1.26 -16.26 31.68
N GLN A 164 0.48 -16.72 30.70
CA GLN A 164 -0.47 -17.83 30.87
C GLN A 164 0.24 -19.11 31.33
N ASN A 165 1.37 -19.46 30.72
CA ASN A 165 2.14 -20.65 31.08
C ASN A 165 2.67 -20.56 32.52
N SER A 166 3.15 -19.38 32.94
CA SER A 166 3.59 -19.15 34.32
C SER A 166 2.45 -19.29 35.33
N ARG A 167 1.28 -18.71 35.04
CA ARG A 167 0.09 -18.80 35.91
C ARG A 167 -0.43 -20.23 36.04
N LYS A 168 -0.45 -20.99 34.93
CA LYS A 168 -0.82 -22.41 34.93
C LYS A 168 0.12 -23.25 35.77
N ALA A 169 1.43 -22.99 35.71
CA ALA A 169 2.42 -23.70 36.52
C ALA A 169 2.24 -23.46 38.03
N THR A 170 1.71 -22.31 38.44
CA THR A 170 1.43 -21.98 39.85
C THR A 170 -0.03 -22.24 40.26
N GLY A 171 -0.84 -22.89 39.41
CA GLY A 171 -2.25 -23.17 39.67
C GLY A 171 -3.14 -21.92 39.81
N SER A 172 -2.68 -20.76 39.35
CA SER A 172 -3.41 -19.49 39.43
C SER A 172 -4.30 -19.27 38.21
N SER A 173 -5.40 -18.52 38.35
CA SER A 173 -6.27 -18.16 37.20
C SER A 173 -5.51 -17.35 36.15
N TRP A 174 -5.75 -17.64 34.88
CA TRP A 174 -5.08 -17.01 33.73
C TRP A 174 -6.09 -16.38 32.76
N ASP A 175 -7.33 -16.16 33.21
CA ASP A 175 -8.46 -15.80 32.36
C ASP A 175 -8.57 -14.29 32.10
N LYS A 176 -7.89 -13.48 32.91
CA LYS A 176 -7.95 -12.00 32.85
C LYS A 176 -6.56 -11.38 32.75
N PRO A 177 -5.89 -11.44 31.59
CA PRO A 177 -4.64 -10.74 31.36
C PRO A 177 -4.88 -9.23 31.28
N ASN A 178 -3.91 -8.45 31.73
CA ASN A 178 -3.87 -7.00 31.53
C ASN A 178 -2.48 -6.57 31.01
N LEU A 179 -2.44 -5.39 30.38
CA LEU A 179 -1.21 -4.74 29.91
C LEU A 179 -1.18 -3.30 30.40
N VAL A 180 -0.13 -2.96 31.14
CA VAL A 180 0.13 -1.60 31.62
C VAL A 180 0.90 -0.82 30.57
N MET A 181 0.42 0.36 30.20
CA MET A 181 1.01 1.18 29.15
C MET A 181 0.74 2.67 29.35
N SER A 182 1.50 3.53 28.67
CA SER A 182 1.21 4.97 28.65
C SER A 182 -0.11 5.25 27.94
N SER A 183 -0.83 6.31 28.34
CA SER A 183 -1.96 6.81 27.56
C SER A 183 -1.55 7.38 26.19
N ALA A 184 -0.26 7.60 25.95
CA ALA A 184 0.29 8.12 24.69
C ALA A 184 0.83 7.01 23.75
N VAL A 185 0.47 5.75 23.98
CA VAL A 185 0.86 4.66 23.07
C VAL A 185 0.32 4.86 21.66
N GLN A 186 1.04 4.32 20.69
CA GLN A 186 0.53 4.22 19.32
C GLN A 186 -0.63 3.21 19.26
N VAL A 187 -1.65 3.51 18.44
CA VAL A 187 -2.92 2.75 18.34
C VAL A 187 -2.80 1.23 18.11
N CYS A 188 -1.66 0.73 17.63
CA CYS A 188 -1.43 -0.71 17.46
C CYS A 188 -1.46 -1.48 18.79
N TRP A 189 -1.12 -0.84 19.91
CA TRP A 189 -1.23 -1.45 21.23
C TRP A 189 -2.70 -1.67 21.63
N GLU A 190 -3.56 -0.69 21.36
CA GLU A 190 -5.02 -0.83 21.58
C GLU A 190 -5.62 -1.92 20.69
N LYS A 191 -5.19 -1.98 19.42
CA LYS A 191 -5.59 -3.06 18.50
C LYS A 191 -5.16 -4.42 19.05
N ALA A 192 -3.91 -4.55 19.49
CA ALA A 192 -3.39 -5.79 20.06
C ALA A 192 -4.17 -6.19 21.34
N ALA A 193 -4.41 -5.24 22.24
CA ALA A 193 -5.15 -5.50 23.48
C ALA A 193 -6.59 -5.94 23.20
N ARG A 194 -7.28 -5.25 22.28
CA ARG A 194 -8.65 -5.58 21.87
C ARG A 194 -8.75 -6.93 21.17
N TYR A 195 -7.90 -7.19 20.17
CA TYR A 195 -7.95 -8.42 19.39
C TYR A 195 -7.52 -9.65 20.19
N PHE A 196 -6.66 -9.46 21.18
CA PHE A 196 -6.18 -10.55 22.03
C PHE A 196 -6.82 -10.56 23.41
N GLU A 197 -7.93 -9.84 23.63
CA GLU A 197 -8.70 -9.88 24.88
C GLU A 197 -7.81 -9.64 26.12
N ILE A 198 -7.08 -8.52 26.10
CA ILE A 198 -6.20 -8.07 27.19
C ILE A 198 -6.77 -6.77 27.72
N GLU A 199 -6.96 -6.68 29.04
CA GLU A 199 -7.41 -5.45 29.69
C GLU A 199 -6.31 -4.38 29.62
N GLU A 200 -6.70 -3.18 29.19
CA GLU A 200 -5.82 -2.03 29.03
C GLU A 200 -5.73 -1.27 30.35
N LYS A 201 -4.52 -1.03 30.85
CA LYS A 201 -4.28 -0.21 32.04
C LYS A 201 -3.37 0.95 31.69
N TYR A 202 -3.91 2.16 31.71
CA TYR A 202 -3.19 3.36 31.30
C TYR A 202 -2.56 4.11 32.47
N VAL A 203 -1.32 4.52 32.26
CA VAL A 203 -0.65 5.58 33.00
C VAL A 203 -0.78 6.86 32.18
N PHE A 204 -1.53 7.82 32.71
CA PHE A 204 -1.88 9.04 31.98
C PHE A 204 -0.75 10.07 31.99
N CYS A 205 -0.60 10.79 30.88
CA CYS A 205 0.24 11.97 30.84
C CYS A 205 -0.32 13.07 31.77
N THR A 206 0.59 13.87 32.32
CA THR A 206 0.27 15.07 33.10
C THR A 206 0.68 16.32 32.32
N PRO A 207 0.23 17.53 32.72
CA PRO A 207 0.63 18.77 32.04
C PRO A 207 2.15 19.01 31.98
N ASP A 208 2.90 18.43 32.90
CA ASP A 208 4.35 18.52 33.04
C ASP A 208 5.11 17.26 32.61
N ARG A 209 4.41 16.16 32.29
CA ARG A 209 5.03 14.88 31.92
C ARG A 209 4.25 14.16 30.82
N TYR A 210 4.85 14.08 29.64
CA TYR A 210 4.27 13.47 28.43
C TYR A 210 4.73 12.03 28.18
N VAL A 211 5.33 11.39 29.19
CA VAL A 211 5.83 10.01 29.13
C VAL A 211 5.32 9.21 30.32
N ILE A 212 5.46 7.88 30.26
CA ILE A 212 5.07 6.99 31.35
C ILE A 212 5.91 7.25 32.61
N ASP A 213 5.26 7.30 33.78
CA ASP A 213 5.93 7.29 35.07
C ASP A 213 6.24 5.86 35.50
N PRO A 214 7.52 5.49 35.69
CA PRO A 214 7.89 4.18 36.20
C PRO A 214 7.26 3.82 37.55
N VAL A 215 6.95 4.81 38.40
CA VAL A 215 6.35 4.58 39.73
C VAL A 215 4.85 4.28 39.63
N GLU A 216 4.16 4.87 38.66
CA GLU A 216 2.73 4.60 38.43
C GLU A 216 2.52 3.33 37.58
N ALA A 217 3.55 2.85 36.89
CA ALA A 217 3.51 1.69 35.99
C ALA A 217 3.74 0.33 36.68
N VAL A 218 3.36 0.18 37.95
CA VAL A 218 3.64 -0.99 38.81
C VAL A 218 2.37 -1.76 39.16
#